data_AF-A0A5Q0M187-F1
#
_entry.id   AF-A0A5Q0M187-F1
#
_cell.length_a   1.000
_cell.length_b   1.000
_cell.length_c   1.000
_cell.angle_alpha   90.00
_cell.angle_beta   90.00
_cell.angle_gamma   90.00
#
_symmetry.space_group_name_H-M   'P 1'
#
loop_
_entity.id
_entity.type
_entity.pdbx_description
1 polymer ?
#
loop_
_entity_poly.entity_id
_entity_poly.type
_entity_poly.pdbx_seq_one_letter_code
_entity_poly.pdbx_strand_id
1 'polypeptide(L)'
;MSKRAKMTNIERQMSCHAIVSAQERKTLSCGVLDAASTAASGQAQCRQKARSRRRRDRLQSARTGRSAMRHNLPVSSRSHLSPKVPMPLQFFDASLVGPASKRELDDMREMVRADFPSFEFDPAYLQVLEEFNGGRPSTRYFRTRVGQLAPPIERFLHYTAGHDLKDHQLGFLNANVFWSALENRLGSLLPFAVLANNDALCFDCGSGESQVVLWSNERSEEDEPSYERVADSFDDFCAALSSVATE
;
A
#
# COMPACT_ATOMS: atom_id res chain seq x y z
N MET A 1 24.47 -27.65 -6.91
CA MET A 1 24.88 -26.49 -7.74
C MET A 1 23.62 -25.75 -8.18
N SER A 2 23.28 -24.65 -7.50
CA SER A 2 22.03 -23.91 -7.73
C SER A 2 22.22 -22.86 -8.81
N LYS A 3 21.54 -23.02 -9.95
CA LYS A 3 21.52 -22.04 -11.05
C LYS A 3 20.53 -20.93 -10.68
N ARG A 4 21.02 -19.84 -10.07
CA ARG A 4 20.27 -18.60 -9.90
C ARG A 4 20.24 -17.86 -11.24
N ALA A 5 19.09 -17.88 -11.92
CA ALA A 5 18.88 -17.11 -13.14
C ALA A 5 18.87 -15.61 -12.79
N LYS A 6 19.79 -14.85 -13.39
CA LYS A 6 19.76 -13.38 -13.38
C LYS A 6 18.74 -12.96 -14.46
N MET A 7 17.50 -12.68 -14.05
CA MET A 7 16.56 -11.98 -14.94
C MET A 7 17.13 -10.61 -15.29
N THR A 8 17.09 -10.28 -16.57
CA THR A 8 17.62 -9.02 -17.09
C THR A 8 16.58 -7.90 -16.91
N ASN A 9 17.03 -6.64 -16.88
CA ASN A 9 16.16 -5.47 -16.69
C ASN A 9 15.04 -5.37 -17.75
N ILE A 10 15.24 -6.00 -18.91
CA ILE A 10 14.27 -6.08 -20.02
C ILE A 10 13.10 -7.02 -19.67
N GLU A 11 13.34 -8.13 -18.98
CA GLU A 11 12.27 -9.06 -18.57
C GLU A 11 11.37 -8.46 -17.48
N ARG A 12 11.93 -7.59 -16.62
CA ARG A 12 11.13 -6.83 -15.64
C ARG A 12 10.21 -5.81 -16.31
N GLN A 13 10.70 -5.09 -17.33
CA GLN A 13 9.85 -4.18 -18.12
C GLN A 13 8.72 -4.92 -18.85
N MET A 14 8.98 -6.14 -19.34
CA MET A 14 7.93 -6.97 -19.96
C MET A 14 6.89 -7.48 -18.94
N SER A 15 7.26 -7.69 -17.68
CA SER A 15 6.30 -8.07 -16.63
C SER A 15 5.34 -6.93 -16.28
N CYS A 16 5.81 -5.69 -16.22
CA CYS A 16 4.93 -4.53 -16.09
C CYS A 16 4.03 -4.39 -17.32
N HIS A 17 4.57 -4.64 -18.52
CA HIS A 17 3.80 -4.66 -19.76
C HIS A 17 2.76 -5.79 -19.83
N ALA A 18 2.98 -6.92 -19.15
CA ALA A 18 2.03 -8.03 -19.09
C ALA A 18 0.81 -7.69 -18.23
N ILE A 19 0.99 -6.96 -17.13
CA ILE A 19 -0.10 -6.38 -16.34
C ILE A 19 -0.89 -5.36 -17.19
N VAL A 20 -0.19 -4.51 -17.95
CA VAL A 20 -0.80 -3.57 -18.91
C VAL A 20 -1.59 -4.29 -20.02
N SER A 21 -1.06 -5.39 -20.56
CA SER A 21 -1.68 -6.16 -21.65
C SER A 21 -2.90 -6.97 -21.22
N ALA A 22 -2.99 -7.32 -19.93
CA ALA A 22 -4.19 -7.93 -19.34
C ALA A 22 -5.31 -6.89 -19.13
N GLN A 23 -4.93 -5.63 -18.85
CA GLN A 23 -5.85 -4.50 -18.70
C GLN A 23 -6.46 -4.06 -20.06
N GLU A 24 -5.65 -3.98 -21.12
CA GLU A 24 -6.09 -3.57 -22.47
C GLU A 24 -6.98 -4.61 -23.18
N ARG A 25 -6.84 -5.89 -22.86
CA ARG A 25 -7.74 -6.94 -23.39
C ARG A 25 -9.15 -6.87 -22.79
N LYS A 26 -9.33 -6.28 -21.61
CA LYS A 26 -10.66 -6.04 -21.02
C LYS A 26 -11.38 -4.84 -21.65
N THR A 27 -10.66 -3.84 -22.16
CA THR A 27 -11.25 -2.67 -22.84
C THR A 27 -11.65 -2.94 -24.29
N LEU A 28 -10.97 -3.87 -25.00
CA LEU A 28 -11.30 -4.22 -26.38
C LEU A 28 -12.50 -5.19 -26.54
N SER A 29 -13.03 -5.74 -25.45
CA SER A 29 -14.23 -6.60 -25.46
C SER A 29 -15.55 -5.84 -25.29
N CYS A 30 -15.53 -4.53 -25.04
CA CYS A 30 -16.72 -3.68 -25.03
C CYS A 30 -16.66 -2.74 -26.23
N GLY A 31 -17.31 -3.15 -27.32
CA GLY A 31 -17.35 -2.41 -28.58
C GLY A 31 -17.89 -0.99 -28.44
N VAL A 32 -17.17 -0.07 -29.09
CA VAL A 32 -17.62 1.00 -29.98
C VAL A 32 -18.97 1.64 -29.65
N LEU A 33 -18.95 2.90 -29.17
CA LEU A 33 -19.73 4.03 -29.70
C LEU A 33 -19.17 5.36 -29.16
N ASP A 34 -18.90 6.26 -30.11
CA ASP A 34 -18.68 7.71 -30.08
C ASP A 34 -17.62 8.35 -29.17
N ALA A 35 -16.55 8.79 -29.86
CA ALA A 35 -15.56 9.74 -29.40
C ALA A 35 -16.12 11.17 -29.48
N ALA A 36 -16.46 11.76 -28.34
CA ALA A 36 -16.31 13.19 -28.01
C ALA A 36 -17.06 13.54 -26.71
N SER A 37 -16.49 13.21 -25.54
CA SER A 37 -16.73 13.93 -24.27
C SER A 37 -15.87 13.35 -23.13
N THR A 38 -14.60 13.75 -23.13
CA THR A 38 -13.89 14.34 -21.98
C THR A 38 -14.03 13.66 -20.60
N ALA A 39 -13.08 12.78 -20.29
CA ALA A 39 -12.20 12.65 -19.10
C ALA A 39 -12.70 12.89 -17.64
N ALA A 40 -13.92 13.37 -17.37
CA ALA A 40 -14.43 13.60 -16.02
C ALA A 40 -15.31 12.44 -15.48
N SER A 41 -15.62 11.44 -16.32
CA SER A 41 -16.58 10.37 -16.00
C SER A 41 -15.94 9.15 -15.31
N GLY A 42 -14.63 8.93 -15.46
CA GLY A 42 -13.95 7.73 -14.95
C GLY A 42 -13.93 7.60 -13.41
N GLN A 43 -13.70 8.70 -12.69
CA GLN A 43 -13.69 8.69 -11.22
C GLN A 43 -15.11 8.60 -10.62
N ALA A 44 -16.13 9.06 -11.34
CA ALA A 44 -17.53 8.99 -10.89
C ALA A 44 -18.14 7.59 -11.09
N GLN A 45 -17.77 6.87 -12.16
CA GLN A 45 -18.25 5.52 -12.41
C GLN A 45 -17.67 4.47 -11.44
N CYS A 46 -16.43 4.65 -10.96
CA CYS A 46 -15.84 3.78 -9.95
C CYS A 46 -16.58 3.87 -8.60
N ARG A 47 -17.12 5.06 -8.25
CA ARG A 47 -17.90 5.30 -7.02
C ARG A 47 -19.27 4.62 -7.00
N GLN A 48 -19.86 4.29 -8.15
CA GLN A 48 -21.22 3.72 -8.21
C GLN A 48 -21.25 2.18 -8.15
N LYS A 49 -20.21 1.48 -8.64
CA LYS A 49 -20.19 0.00 -8.64
C LYS A 49 -19.78 -0.61 -7.29
N ALA A 50 -18.91 0.03 -6.53
CA ALA A 50 -18.51 -0.42 -5.19
C ALA A 50 -19.66 -0.33 -4.14
N ARG A 51 -20.59 0.62 -4.32
CA ARG A 51 -21.71 0.85 -3.40
C ARG A 51 -22.84 -0.21 -3.48
N SER A 52 -22.96 -0.95 -4.58
CA SER A 52 -24.11 -1.85 -4.80
C SER A 52 -23.91 -3.27 -4.25
N ARG A 53 -22.66 -3.74 -4.10
CA ARG A 53 -22.38 -5.11 -3.62
C ARG A 53 -22.37 -5.26 -2.10
N ARG A 54 -21.89 -4.26 -1.35
CA ARG A 54 -21.69 -4.37 0.12
C ARG A 54 -22.95 -4.13 0.98
N ARG A 55 -24.12 -3.89 0.38
CA ARG A 55 -25.38 -3.70 1.12
C ARG A 55 -26.06 -5.02 1.52
N ARG A 56 -25.59 -6.18 1.04
CA ARG A 56 -26.18 -7.49 1.38
C ARG A 56 -25.60 -8.15 2.63
N ASP A 57 -24.34 -7.90 2.98
CA ASP A 57 -23.68 -8.69 4.03
C ASP A 57 -23.84 -8.10 5.45
N ARG A 58 -24.48 -6.93 5.58
CA ARG A 58 -24.58 -6.20 6.87
C ARG A 58 -25.80 -6.53 7.74
N LEU A 59 -26.54 -7.60 7.45
CA LEU A 59 -27.80 -7.94 8.16
C LEU A 59 -27.77 -9.22 9.00
N GLN A 60 -26.62 -9.88 9.22
CA GLN A 60 -26.60 -11.15 9.98
C GLN A 60 -25.79 -11.22 11.27
N SER A 61 -25.15 -10.15 11.76
CA SER A 61 -24.42 -10.23 13.04
C SER A 61 -24.87 -9.16 14.04
N ALA A 62 -25.98 -9.43 14.73
CA ALA A 62 -26.42 -8.69 15.90
C ALA A 62 -27.09 -9.64 16.89
N ARG A 63 -26.30 -10.23 17.79
CA ARG A 63 -26.63 -11.01 19.01
C ARG A 63 -25.26 -11.39 19.59
N THR A 64 -24.81 -11.11 20.80
CA THR A 64 -25.34 -11.05 22.19
C THR A 64 -24.13 -10.57 23.03
N GLY A 65 -24.23 -9.71 24.05
CA GLY A 65 -24.64 -10.07 25.41
C GLY A 65 -23.62 -9.61 26.48
N ARG A 66 -24.06 -8.68 27.33
CA ARG A 66 -23.77 -8.39 28.77
C ARG A 66 -22.45 -8.83 29.46
N SER A 67 -21.83 -7.82 30.12
CA SER A 67 -21.54 -7.70 31.58
C SER A 67 -20.57 -8.66 32.29
N ALA A 68 -19.48 -8.13 32.85
CA ALA A 68 -19.12 -8.29 34.28
C ALA A 68 -17.93 -7.40 34.72
N MET A 69 -17.91 -7.18 36.02
CA MET A 69 -17.11 -6.28 36.86
C MET A 69 -15.68 -6.76 37.22
N ARG A 70 -14.86 -5.76 37.62
CA ARG A 70 -13.76 -5.75 38.63
C ARG A 70 -12.45 -6.53 38.35
N HIS A 71 -11.29 -5.86 38.44
CA HIS A 71 -10.48 -5.68 39.66
C HIS A 71 -9.16 -4.93 39.34
N ASN A 72 -8.77 -4.01 40.22
CA ASN A 72 -7.46 -3.34 40.29
C ASN A 72 -6.34 -4.33 40.63
N LEU A 73 -5.14 -4.19 40.05
CA LEU A 73 -3.83 -4.34 40.72
C LEU A 73 -2.71 -3.65 39.89
N PRO A 74 -1.55 -3.31 40.50
CA PRO A 74 -0.72 -2.17 40.11
C PRO A 74 0.63 -2.51 39.46
N VAL A 75 1.23 -1.47 38.87
CA VAL A 75 2.67 -1.19 38.66
C VAL A 75 3.44 -2.22 37.81
N SER A 76 3.74 -1.81 36.57
CA SER A 76 4.90 -2.31 35.83
C SER A 76 5.72 -1.12 35.34
N SER A 77 7.01 -1.19 35.65
CA SER A 77 8.03 -0.19 35.49
C SER A 77 8.15 0.26 34.04
N ARG A 78 7.82 1.53 33.76
CA ARG A 78 8.14 2.19 32.49
C ARG A 78 9.66 2.35 32.41
N SER A 79 10.31 1.41 31.74
CA SER A 79 11.62 1.62 31.18
C SER A 79 11.58 2.89 30.32
N HIS A 80 12.36 3.89 30.70
CA HIS A 80 12.69 5.02 29.85
C HIS A 80 13.50 4.49 28.65
N LEU A 81 12.78 4.03 27.64
CA LEU A 81 13.32 3.94 26.30
C LEU A 81 13.54 5.39 25.86
N SER A 82 14.81 5.79 25.76
CA SER A 82 15.19 7.00 25.06
C SER A 82 14.45 7.02 23.71
N PRO A 83 13.89 8.18 23.28
CA PRO A 83 13.27 8.29 21.97
C PRO A 83 14.33 7.89 20.95
N LYS A 84 14.17 6.68 20.41
CA LYS A 84 15.01 6.15 19.35
C LYS A 84 14.66 7.03 18.18
N VAL A 85 15.48 8.05 17.93
CA VAL A 85 15.26 8.99 16.83
C VAL A 85 15.11 8.13 15.58
N PRO A 86 13.91 8.10 14.96
CA PRO A 86 13.70 7.30 13.77
C PRO A 86 14.79 7.71 12.78
N MET A 87 15.61 6.77 12.31
CA MET A 87 16.55 7.10 11.25
C MET A 87 15.71 7.66 10.10
N PRO A 88 15.97 8.90 9.65
CA PRO A 88 15.14 9.48 8.60
C PRO A 88 15.26 8.59 7.38
N LEU A 89 14.12 8.08 6.92
CA LEU A 89 14.02 7.38 5.66
C LEU A 89 14.56 8.31 4.57
N GLN A 90 15.61 7.88 3.88
CA GLN A 90 16.23 8.68 2.82
C GLN A 90 15.82 8.15 1.46
N PHE A 91 15.70 9.07 0.50
CA PHE A 91 15.31 8.78 -0.87
C PHE A 91 16.37 9.25 -1.84
N PHE A 92 16.38 8.69 -3.04
CA PHE A 92 17.15 9.27 -4.14
C PHE A 92 16.41 10.50 -4.68
N ASP A 93 17.03 11.68 -4.65
CA ASP A 93 16.41 12.95 -5.08
C ASP A 93 15.76 12.86 -6.46
N ALA A 94 16.47 12.26 -7.42
CA ALA A 94 15.99 12.10 -8.80
C ALA A 94 14.77 11.15 -8.93
N SER A 95 14.38 10.47 -7.86
CA SER A 95 13.25 9.54 -7.84
C SER A 95 12.00 10.11 -7.16
N LEU A 96 12.14 11.23 -6.43
CA LEU A 96 11.05 11.86 -5.71
C LEU A 96 10.00 12.42 -6.66
N VAL A 97 8.74 12.36 -6.23
CA VAL A 97 7.63 13.02 -6.93
C VAL A 97 7.51 14.49 -6.48
N GLY A 98 7.94 14.77 -5.25
CA GLY A 98 7.83 16.09 -4.62
C GLY A 98 6.73 16.09 -3.56
N PRO A 99 6.79 17.03 -2.59
CA PRO A 99 5.95 16.99 -1.38
C PRO A 99 4.46 16.96 -1.70
N ALA A 100 3.71 16.18 -0.93
CA ALA A 100 2.26 16.14 -1.06
C ALA A 100 1.66 17.46 -0.54
N SER A 101 0.76 18.05 -1.31
CA SER A 101 -0.05 19.17 -0.85
C SER A 101 -1.00 18.72 0.25
N LYS A 102 -1.37 19.65 1.13
CA LYS A 102 -2.36 19.40 2.18
C LYS A 102 -3.67 18.85 1.61
N ARG A 103 -4.09 19.34 0.44
CA ARG A 103 -5.29 18.87 -0.25
C ARG A 103 -5.18 17.41 -0.65
N GLU A 104 -4.06 16.98 -1.23
CA GLU A 104 -3.85 15.57 -1.61
C GLU A 104 -3.89 14.64 -0.39
N LEU A 105 -3.31 15.08 0.75
CA LEU A 105 -3.35 14.32 1.99
C LEU A 105 -4.76 14.24 2.59
N ASP A 106 -5.51 15.35 2.56
CA ASP A 106 -6.89 15.38 3.02
C ASP A 106 -7.78 14.48 2.14
N ASP A 107 -7.63 14.53 0.81
CA ASP A 107 -8.34 13.69 -0.15
C ASP A 107 -8.01 12.19 0.07
N MET A 108 -6.73 11.86 0.30
CA MET A 108 -6.30 10.50 0.67
C MET A 108 -6.98 10.03 1.96
N ARG A 109 -6.96 10.84 3.01
CA ARG A 109 -7.55 10.50 4.32
C ARG A 109 -9.06 10.28 4.20
N GLU A 110 -9.76 11.15 3.48
CA GLU A 110 -11.20 11.01 3.26
C GLU A 110 -11.52 9.71 2.53
N MET A 111 -10.77 9.40 1.47
CA MET A 111 -10.95 8.17 0.70
C MET A 111 -10.76 6.92 1.57
N VAL A 112 -9.65 6.84 2.30
CA VAL A 112 -9.35 5.66 3.14
C VAL A 112 -10.36 5.53 4.28
N ARG A 113 -10.79 6.64 4.91
CA ARG A 113 -11.81 6.62 5.96
C ARG A 113 -13.18 6.17 5.45
N ALA A 114 -13.49 6.39 4.18
CA ALA A 114 -14.75 5.93 3.59
C ALA A 114 -14.84 4.39 3.55
N ASP A 115 -13.72 3.71 3.29
CA ASP A 115 -13.64 2.26 3.22
C ASP A 115 -13.28 1.62 4.57
N PHE A 116 -12.45 2.30 5.37
CA PHE A 116 -11.95 1.85 6.66
C PHE A 116 -12.14 2.94 7.73
N PRO A 117 -13.37 3.13 8.24
CA PRO A 117 -13.69 4.25 9.15
C PRO A 117 -13.00 4.19 10.50
N SER A 118 -12.45 3.02 10.88
CA SER A 118 -11.71 2.81 12.13
C SER A 118 -10.19 2.82 11.93
N PHE A 119 -9.72 2.91 10.69
CA PHE A 119 -8.29 2.99 10.39
C PHE A 119 -7.81 4.42 10.50
N GLU A 120 -6.67 4.61 11.14
CA GLU A 120 -5.96 5.87 11.20
C GLU A 120 -4.50 5.62 10.81
N PHE A 121 -3.96 6.48 9.95
CA PHE A 121 -2.59 6.37 9.47
C PHE A 121 -1.59 6.59 10.61
N ASP A 122 -0.48 5.87 10.52
CA ASP A 122 0.70 6.14 11.35
C ASP A 122 1.21 7.59 11.11
N PRO A 123 1.38 8.40 12.16
CA PRO A 123 1.91 9.77 12.02
C PRO A 123 3.26 9.86 11.32
N ALA A 124 4.15 8.87 11.52
CA ALA A 124 5.46 8.85 10.86
C ALA A 124 5.33 8.64 9.35
N TYR A 125 4.35 7.84 8.91
CA TYR A 125 4.06 7.67 7.49
C TYR A 125 3.53 8.97 6.86
N LEU A 126 2.64 9.68 7.57
CA LEU A 126 2.13 10.96 7.10
C LEU A 126 3.24 12.00 6.93
N GLN A 127 4.21 12.04 7.86
CA GLN A 127 5.38 12.92 7.73
C GLN A 127 6.23 12.57 6.49
N VAL A 128 6.43 11.28 6.21
CA VAL A 128 7.13 10.84 4.99
C VAL A 128 6.39 11.25 3.72
N LEU A 129 5.05 11.18 3.70
CA LEU A 129 4.27 11.65 2.57
C LEU A 129 4.33 13.16 2.39
N GLU A 130 4.30 13.93 3.48
CA GLU A 130 4.43 15.39 3.46
C GLU A 130 5.77 15.84 2.88
N GLU A 131 6.86 15.14 3.23
CA GLU A 131 8.21 15.53 2.82
C GLU A 131 8.60 14.98 1.44
N PHE A 132 8.30 13.71 1.15
CA PHE A 132 8.83 12.99 -0.01
C PHE A 132 7.76 12.57 -1.02
N ASN A 133 6.58 12.16 -0.54
CA ASN A 133 5.43 11.68 -1.33
C ASN A 133 5.84 10.63 -2.39
N GLY A 134 6.36 9.51 -1.91
CA GLY A 134 6.86 8.44 -2.77
C GLY A 134 8.28 8.68 -3.29
N GLY A 135 8.83 7.67 -3.94
CA GLY A 135 10.24 7.68 -4.35
C GLY A 135 10.95 6.35 -4.10
N ARG A 136 12.17 6.23 -4.61
CA ARG A 136 13.02 5.07 -4.34
C ARG A 136 13.82 5.32 -3.05
N PRO A 137 13.67 4.48 -2.02
CA PRO A 137 14.43 4.64 -0.78
C PRO A 137 15.89 4.22 -0.97
N SER A 138 16.81 4.85 -0.25
CA SER A 138 18.23 4.45 -0.20
C SER A 138 18.44 3.23 0.71
N THR A 139 17.65 3.10 1.78
CA THR A 139 17.53 1.92 2.64
C THR A 139 16.30 1.12 2.23
N ARG A 140 16.52 0.00 1.53
CA ARG A 140 15.45 -0.72 0.82
C ARG A 140 15.36 -2.20 1.13
N TYR A 141 16.25 -2.71 1.97
CA TYR A 141 16.29 -4.11 2.36
C TYR A 141 15.71 -4.24 3.76
N PHE A 142 14.95 -5.30 3.99
CA PHE A 142 14.42 -5.67 5.30
C PHE A 142 14.24 -7.18 5.36
N ARG A 143 14.09 -7.69 6.58
CA ARG A 143 13.74 -9.09 6.82
C ARG A 143 12.31 -9.18 7.33
N THR A 144 11.62 -10.24 6.94
CA THR A 144 10.30 -10.57 7.49
C THR A 144 10.46 -11.07 8.93
N ARG A 145 9.36 -11.24 9.67
CA ARG A 145 9.41 -11.70 11.08
C ARG A 145 10.03 -13.08 11.24
N VAL A 146 9.94 -13.93 10.23
CA VAL A 146 10.58 -15.25 10.20
C VAL A 146 12.05 -15.20 9.80
N GLY A 147 12.61 -13.98 9.63
CA GLY A 147 14.03 -13.75 9.33
C GLY A 147 14.39 -13.88 7.85
N GLN A 148 13.41 -14.08 6.95
CA GLN A 148 13.68 -14.17 5.52
C GLN A 148 13.97 -12.79 4.93
N LEU A 149 15.00 -12.70 4.08
CA LEU A 149 15.31 -11.47 3.35
C LEU A 149 14.25 -11.24 2.27
N ALA A 150 13.47 -10.17 2.42
CA ALA A 150 12.47 -9.79 1.44
C ALA A 150 13.14 -9.22 0.17
N PRO A 151 12.46 -9.27 -1.00
CA PRO A 151 12.88 -8.49 -2.15
C PRO A 151 13.01 -7.00 -1.80
N PRO A 152 13.96 -6.28 -2.40
CA PRO A 152 14.15 -4.87 -2.06
C PRO A 152 12.93 -4.05 -2.45
N ILE A 153 12.65 -3.02 -1.65
CA ILE A 153 11.67 -1.99 -1.98
C ILE A 153 12.14 -1.30 -3.25
N GLU A 154 11.29 -1.32 -4.26
CA GLU A 154 11.56 -0.64 -5.52
C GLU A 154 11.16 0.83 -5.40
N ARG A 155 9.98 1.10 -4.83
CA ARG A 155 9.47 2.47 -4.70
C ARG A 155 8.33 2.56 -3.68
N PHE A 156 8.29 3.66 -2.94
CA PHE A 156 7.11 4.11 -2.18
C PHE A 156 6.12 4.78 -3.14
N LEU A 157 4.84 4.45 -2.97
CA LEU A 157 3.74 4.99 -3.77
C LEU A 157 3.49 6.47 -3.40
N HIS A 158 2.88 7.21 -4.33
CA HIS A 158 2.58 8.63 -4.15
C HIS A 158 1.09 8.91 -4.34
N TYR A 159 0.62 10.08 -3.90
CA TYR A 159 -0.80 10.47 -4.07
C TYR A 159 -1.04 11.54 -5.14
N THR A 160 0.03 12.05 -5.76
CA THR A 160 -0.08 13.08 -6.80
C THR A 160 -0.83 12.63 -8.04
N ALA A 161 -1.74 13.50 -8.50
CA ALA A 161 -2.58 13.24 -9.65
C ALA A 161 -1.76 13.13 -10.94
N GLY A 162 -2.12 12.18 -11.81
CA GLY A 162 -1.32 11.85 -12.99
C GLY A 162 -1.11 13.00 -13.99
N HIS A 163 -1.98 14.01 -14.03
CA HIS A 163 -1.84 15.16 -14.93
C HIS A 163 -0.74 16.13 -14.48
N ASP A 164 -0.33 16.06 -13.21
CA ASP A 164 0.73 16.91 -12.64
C ASP A 164 2.13 16.25 -12.77
N LEU A 165 2.18 14.99 -13.23
CA LEU A 165 3.42 14.24 -13.37
C LEU A 165 4.06 14.47 -14.73
N LYS A 166 5.38 14.70 -14.71
CA LYS A 166 6.20 14.80 -15.93
C LYS A 166 6.47 13.44 -16.58
N ASP A 167 6.47 12.37 -15.78
CA ASP A 167 6.69 11.00 -16.21
C ASP A 167 5.39 10.20 -16.09
N HIS A 168 4.84 9.79 -17.24
CA HIS A 168 3.61 9.01 -17.30
C HIS A 168 3.73 7.64 -16.63
N GLN A 169 4.94 7.07 -16.50
CA GLN A 169 5.13 5.79 -15.80
C GLN A 169 4.85 5.92 -14.30
N LEU A 170 5.05 7.11 -13.72
CA LEU A 170 4.70 7.37 -12.33
C LEU A 170 3.18 7.31 -12.09
N GLY A 171 2.36 7.54 -13.12
CA GLY A 171 0.90 7.43 -12.99
C GLY A 171 0.42 6.08 -12.46
N PHE A 172 1.14 4.99 -12.75
CA PHE A 172 0.83 3.64 -12.24
C PHE A 172 1.30 3.41 -10.79
N LEU A 173 2.22 4.24 -10.32
CA LEU A 173 2.77 4.23 -8.96
C LEU A 173 2.04 5.20 -8.03
N ASN A 174 0.95 5.80 -8.52
CA ASN A 174 -0.02 6.47 -7.68
C ASN A 174 -0.75 5.42 -6.82
N ALA A 175 -0.80 5.64 -5.51
CA ALA A 175 -1.37 4.71 -4.56
C ALA A 175 -2.85 4.39 -4.85
N ASN A 176 -3.64 5.38 -5.29
CA ASN A 176 -5.06 5.16 -5.60
C ASN A 176 -5.22 4.32 -6.88
N VAL A 177 -4.38 4.55 -7.89
CA VAL A 177 -4.38 3.78 -9.14
C VAL A 177 -3.95 2.34 -8.85
N PHE A 178 -2.87 2.17 -8.11
CA PHE A 178 -2.32 0.87 -7.73
C PHE A 178 -3.33 0.07 -6.87
N TRP A 179 -3.93 0.72 -5.86
CA TRP A 179 -4.94 0.10 -5.02
C TRP A 179 -6.18 -0.32 -5.82
N SER A 180 -6.69 0.56 -6.70
CA SER A 180 -7.84 0.23 -7.56
C SER A 180 -7.57 -0.94 -8.51
N ALA A 181 -6.34 -1.08 -9.00
CA ALA A 181 -5.97 -2.19 -9.88
C ALA A 181 -5.97 -3.55 -9.16
N LEU A 182 -5.86 -3.54 -7.83
CA LEU A 182 -5.76 -4.74 -6.98
C LEU A 182 -6.94 -4.88 -6.00
N GLU A 183 -8.04 -4.15 -6.22
CA GLU A 183 -9.16 -4.05 -5.27
C GLU A 183 -9.71 -5.41 -4.82
N ASN A 184 -9.84 -6.37 -5.75
CA ASN A 184 -10.39 -7.69 -5.48
C ASN A 184 -9.35 -8.68 -4.93
N ARG A 185 -8.09 -8.27 -4.72
CA ARG A 185 -7.01 -9.16 -4.27
C ARG A 185 -6.34 -8.71 -2.97
N LEU A 186 -6.61 -7.49 -2.53
CA LEU A 186 -6.03 -6.90 -1.33
C LEU A 186 -6.94 -7.03 -0.10
N GLY A 187 -8.25 -7.17 -0.26
CA GLY A 187 -9.19 -7.22 0.86
C GLY A 187 -9.16 -5.92 1.69
N SER A 188 -8.69 -5.99 2.94
CA SER A 188 -8.55 -4.85 3.85
C SER A 188 -7.15 -4.22 3.88
N LEU A 189 -6.30 -4.53 2.90
CA LEU A 189 -4.94 -4.00 2.84
C LEU A 189 -4.86 -2.70 2.05
N LEU A 190 -4.11 -1.73 2.58
CA LEU A 190 -3.81 -0.46 1.90
C LEU A 190 -2.33 -0.41 1.49
N PRO A 191 -2.00 -0.51 0.19
CA PRO A 191 -0.60 -0.52 -0.26
C PRO A 191 0.05 0.85 -0.14
N PHE A 192 1.32 0.88 0.26
CA PHE A 192 2.13 2.11 0.35
C PHE A 192 3.51 2.00 -0.33
N ALA A 193 3.99 0.81 -0.64
CA ALA A 193 5.22 0.60 -1.41
C ALA A 193 5.17 -0.68 -2.24
N VAL A 194 5.92 -0.70 -3.34
CA VAL A 194 6.07 -1.86 -4.23
C VAL A 194 7.49 -2.40 -4.17
N LEU A 195 7.62 -3.72 -4.19
CA LEU A 195 8.87 -4.47 -4.21
C LEU A 195 9.25 -4.89 -5.63
N ALA A 196 10.52 -5.25 -5.82
CA ALA A 196 11.09 -5.60 -7.13
C ALA A 196 10.46 -6.82 -7.85
N ASN A 197 9.55 -7.54 -7.21
CA ASN A 197 8.79 -8.67 -7.75
C ASN A 197 7.27 -8.39 -7.84
N ASN A 198 6.86 -7.13 -7.76
CA ASN A 198 5.46 -6.68 -7.72
C ASN A 198 4.69 -7.09 -6.45
N ASP A 199 5.36 -7.65 -5.43
CA ASP A 199 4.80 -7.69 -4.08
C ASP A 199 4.65 -6.26 -3.54
N ALA A 200 3.79 -6.09 -2.54
CA ALA A 200 3.51 -4.78 -1.97
C ALA A 200 3.63 -4.79 -0.45
N LEU A 201 4.16 -3.70 0.09
CA LEU A 201 4.02 -3.39 1.50
C LEU A 201 2.71 -2.63 1.69
N CYS A 202 1.94 -3.09 2.67
CA CYS A 202 0.60 -2.59 2.95
C CYS A 202 0.43 -2.30 4.43
N PHE A 203 -0.49 -1.39 4.76
CA PHE A 203 -1.11 -1.31 6.08
C PHE A 203 -2.26 -2.32 6.17
N ASP A 204 -2.38 -3.02 7.31
CA ASP A 204 -3.54 -3.85 7.61
C ASP A 204 -4.67 -3.03 8.24
N CYS A 205 -5.56 -2.49 7.40
CA CYS A 205 -6.69 -1.69 7.84
C CYS A 205 -7.82 -2.50 8.50
N GLY A 206 -7.77 -3.84 8.44
CA GLY A 206 -8.77 -4.72 9.05
C GLY A 206 -8.57 -4.90 10.56
N SER A 207 -7.32 -4.78 11.02
CA SER A 207 -6.95 -4.96 12.42
C SER A 207 -7.33 -3.77 13.33
N GLY A 208 -7.59 -2.59 12.74
CA GLY A 208 -7.75 -1.33 13.46
C GLY A 208 -6.44 -0.68 13.90
N GLU A 209 -5.30 -1.33 13.63
CA GLU A 209 -3.96 -0.82 13.90
C GLU A 209 -3.19 -0.62 12.58
N SER A 210 -2.29 0.37 12.51
CA SER A 210 -1.43 0.63 11.35
C SER A 210 -0.25 -0.35 11.22
N GLN A 211 -0.53 -1.66 11.32
CA GLN A 211 0.49 -2.71 11.19
C GLN A 211 0.98 -2.80 9.74
N VAL A 212 2.28 -3.01 9.56
CA VAL A 212 2.89 -3.17 8.23
C VAL A 212 2.96 -4.66 7.88
N VAL A 213 2.41 -5.00 6.71
CA VAL A 213 2.40 -6.35 6.16
C VAL A 213 3.02 -6.39 4.77
N LEU A 214 3.57 -7.55 4.39
CA LEU A 214 4.03 -7.87 3.06
C LEU A 214 2.97 -8.72 2.36
N TRP A 215 2.31 -8.15 1.36
CA TRP A 215 1.37 -8.84 0.49
C TRP A 215 2.09 -9.51 -0.68
N SER A 216 1.80 -10.78 -0.91
CA SER A 216 2.43 -11.59 -1.95
C SER A 216 1.55 -11.61 -3.21
N ASN A 217 2.05 -11.02 -4.29
CA ASN A 217 1.32 -10.97 -5.55
C ASN A 217 1.14 -12.35 -6.17
N GLU A 218 2.11 -13.24 -6.08
CA GLU A 218 2.01 -14.57 -6.72
C GLU A 218 1.11 -15.53 -5.93
N ARG A 219 0.92 -15.31 -4.63
CA ARG A 219 0.16 -16.22 -3.75
C ARG A 219 -1.26 -15.75 -3.45
N SER A 220 -1.60 -14.52 -3.82
CA SER A 220 -2.92 -13.96 -3.55
C SER A 220 -3.86 -14.19 -4.73
N GLU A 221 -5.07 -14.65 -4.43
CA GLU A 221 -6.12 -14.85 -5.42
C GLU A 221 -7.23 -13.79 -5.26
N GLU A 222 -8.25 -13.85 -6.11
CA GLU A 222 -9.45 -13.02 -5.94
C GLU A 222 -10.14 -13.34 -4.60
N ASP A 223 -10.39 -12.31 -3.81
CA ASP A 223 -10.95 -12.34 -2.45
C ASP A 223 -10.14 -13.14 -1.41
N GLU A 224 -8.94 -13.60 -1.74
CA GLU A 224 -8.05 -14.38 -0.86
C GLU A 224 -6.63 -13.76 -0.81
N PRO A 225 -6.44 -12.64 -0.06
CA PRO A 225 -5.14 -12.01 0.08
C PRO A 225 -4.19 -12.90 0.89
N SER A 226 -2.98 -13.13 0.35
CA SER A 226 -1.88 -13.79 1.05
C SER A 226 -0.85 -12.77 1.50
N TYR A 227 -0.68 -12.62 2.81
CA TYR A 227 0.26 -11.66 3.38
C TYR A 227 0.88 -12.16 4.68
N GLU A 228 2.04 -11.61 5.03
CA GLU A 228 2.68 -11.82 6.33
C GLU A 228 2.96 -10.50 7.04
N ARG A 229 2.88 -10.49 8.37
CA ARG A 229 3.20 -9.31 9.17
C ARG A 229 4.71 -9.06 9.17
N VAL A 230 5.10 -7.82 8.93
CA VAL A 230 6.50 -7.37 8.91
C VAL A 230 6.82 -6.57 10.17
N ALA A 231 6.01 -5.57 10.49
CA ALA A 231 6.23 -4.69 11.65
C ALA A 231 4.92 -4.34 12.37
N ASP A 232 5.02 -3.88 13.62
CA ASP A 232 3.87 -3.45 14.42
C ASP A 232 3.41 -2.03 14.08
N SER A 233 4.32 -1.22 13.55
CA SER A 233 4.11 0.18 13.18
C SER A 233 4.97 0.56 11.97
N PHE A 234 4.73 1.74 11.39
CA PHE A 234 5.58 2.24 10.31
C PHE A 234 6.98 2.63 10.80
N ASP A 235 7.09 3.14 12.03
CA ASP A 235 8.37 3.46 12.67
C ASP A 235 9.23 2.21 12.89
N ASP A 236 8.64 1.13 13.41
CA ASP A 236 9.33 -0.15 13.60
C ASP A 236 9.82 -0.72 12.26
N PHE A 237 9.01 -0.56 11.22
CA PHE A 237 9.39 -0.94 9.87
C PHE A 237 10.59 -0.12 9.37
N CYS A 238 10.56 1.21 9.51
CA CYS A 238 11.66 2.07 9.10
C CYS A 238 12.95 1.75 9.86
N ALA A 239 12.86 1.44 11.16
CA ALA A 239 14.00 1.04 11.97
C ALA A 239 14.62 -0.31 11.56
N ALA A 240 13.86 -1.15 10.85
CA ALA A 240 14.33 -2.44 10.33
C ALA A 240 14.97 -2.36 8.94
N LEU A 241 14.92 -1.19 8.27
CA LEU A 241 15.49 -1.02 6.93
C LEU A 241 17.02 -0.94 6.95
N SER A 242 17.65 -1.55 5.95
CA SER A 242 19.09 -1.49 5.72
C SER A 242 19.45 -1.06 4.28
N SER A 243 20.62 -0.44 4.13
CA SER A 243 21.19 -0.02 2.83
C SER A 243 21.85 -1.17 2.07
N VAL A 244 22.26 -2.21 2.78
CA VAL A 244 22.87 -3.42 2.24
C VAL A 244 22.02 -4.63 2.54
N ALA A 245 22.02 -5.60 1.63
CA ALA A 245 21.49 -6.93 1.90
C ALA A 245 22.46 -7.62 2.86
N THR A 246 22.18 -7.56 4.16
CA THR A 246 22.98 -8.24 5.18
C THR A 246 22.67 -9.74 5.12
N GLU A 247 23.69 -10.58 4.93
CA GLU A 247 23.57 -12.06 4.85
C GLU A 247 23.12 -12.69 6.18
#